data_AF-A0A4W4H9Z5-F1
#
_entry.id   AF-A0A4W4H9Z5-F1
#
_cell.length_a   1.000
_cell.length_b   1.000
_cell.length_c   1.000
_cell.angle_alpha   90.00
_cell.angle_beta   90.00
_cell.angle_gamma   90.00
#
_symmetry.space_group_name_H-M   'P 1'
#
loop_
_entity.id
_entity.type
_entity.pdbx_description
1 polymer ?
#
loop_
_entity_poly.entity_id
_entity_poly.type
_entity_poly.pdbx_seq_one_letter_code
_entity_poly.pdbx_strand_id
1 'polypeptide(L)'
;MQLIIFLLSLFLLISSLLYISEGVAAGCEDWTLHGSKDVCCRKCKPGNRLVTLCGPDPSQFCMPCEPRHYTTEPMSPYCTICTQCTVQACTASSDTKCGCRPGLRCGDKQCTFCVDECKIGEEPTPQRVCRKCPEGKFNDQIHSACKPWRKSCPEGQTLEASGNASSDNRCKSVPQPSASTTVSTLHVRIPHKGKS
;
A
#
# COMPACT_ATOMS: atom_id res chain seq x y z
N MET A 1 -0.39 -55.30 -22.51
CA MET A 1 0.28 -54.07 -22.02
C MET A 1 0.00 -52.85 -22.90
N GLN A 2 0.20 -52.90 -24.22
CA GLN A 2 -0.12 -51.78 -25.14
C GLN A 2 -1.52 -51.16 -24.97
N LEU A 3 -2.56 -51.99 -24.83
CA LEU A 3 -3.96 -51.52 -24.73
C LEU A 3 -4.21 -50.70 -23.44
N ILE A 4 -3.60 -51.11 -22.33
CA ILE A 4 -3.75 -50.42 -21.03
C ILE A 4 -3.02 -49.07 -21.09
N ILE A 5 -1.83 -49.02 -21.70
CA ILE A 5 -1.06 -47.78 -21.88
C ILE A 5 -1.85 -46.79 -22.77
N PHE A 6 -2.49 -47.28 -23.84
CA PHE A 6 -3.32 -46.45 -24.71
C PHE A 6 -4.52 -45.86 -23.98
N LEU A 7 -5.23 -46.66 -23.18
CA LEU A 7 -6.38 -46.20 -22.39
C LEU A 7 -5.98 -45.17 -21.31
N LEU A 8 -4.83 -45.35 -20.65
CA LEU A 8 -4.32 -44.38 -19.67
C LEU A 8 -3.89 -43.06 -20.34
N SER A 9 -3.25 -43.13 -21.52
CA SER A 9 -2.90 -41.92 -22.27
C SER A 9 -4.13 -41.14 -22.74
N LEU A 10 -5.18 -41.85 -23.19
CA LEU A 10 -6.43 -41.23 -23.61
C LEU A 10 -7.17 -40.61 -22.41
N PHE A 11 -7.17 -41.29 -21.26
CA PHE A 11 -7.73 -40.75 -20.02
C PHE A 11 -7.01 -39.47 -19.58
N LEU A 12 -5.67 -39.44 -19.62
CA LEU A 12 -4.90 -38.23 -19.28
C LEU A 12 -5.14 -37.07 -20.27
N LEU A 13 -5.30 -37.35 -21.56
CA LEU A 13 -5.66 -36.35 -22.57
C LEU A 13 -7.07 -35.79 -22.33
N ILE A 14 -8.05 -36.67 -22.05
CA ILE A 14 -9.42 -36.27 -21.74
C ILE A 14 -9.49 -35.49 -20.42
N SER A 15 -8.77 -35.92 -19.37
CA SER A 15 -8.67 -35.18 -18.11
C SER A 15 -8.00 -33.82 -18.29
N SER A 16 -6.98 -33.70 -19.14
CA SER A 16 -6.35 -32.41 -19.48
C SER A 16 -7.27 -31.49 -20.29
N LEU A 17 -8.17 -32.05 -21.10
CA LEU A 17 -9.20 -31.29 -21.84
C LEU A 17 -10.34 -30.83 -20.92
N LEU A 18 -10.74 -31.68 -19.96
CA LEU A 18 -11.79 -31.38 -18.98
C LEU A 18 -11.33 -30.44 -17.86
N TYR A 19 -10.02 -30.36 -17.58
CA TYR A 19 -9.46 -29.41 -16.60
C TYR A 19 -9.53 -27.94 -17.04
N ILE A 20 -9.87 -27.67 -18.31
CA ILE A 20 -9.90 -26.32 -18.88
C ILE A 20 -11.30 -25.68 -18.78
N SER A 21 -12.33 -26.41 -18.36
CA SER A 21 -13.71 -25.90 -18.31
C SER A 21 -14.25 -25.66 -16.90
N GLU A 22 -13.49 -25.01 -16.01
CA GLU A 22 -14.12 -24.24 -14.93
C GLU A 22 -14.69 -22.93 -15.53
N GLY A 23 -15.73 -23.09 -16.33
CA GLY A 23 -16.50 -21.96 -16.87
C GLY A 23 -17.24 -21.27 -15.73
N VAL A 24 -17.16 -19.94 -15.69
CA VAL A 24 -17.96 -19.13 -14.76
C VAL A 24 -19.43 -19.31 -15.09
N ALA A 25 -20.24 -19.69 -14.11
CA ALA A 25 -21.66 -19.93 -14.31
C ALA A 25 -22.38 -18.65 -14.79
N ALA A 26 -23.16 -18.79 -15.86
CA ALA A 26 -23.91 -17.70 -16.48
C ALA A 26 -25.19 -17.35 -15.72
N GLY A 27 -25.71 -16.13 -15.94
CA GLY A 27 -27.06 -15.72 -15.55
C GLY A 27 -27.17 -14.88 -14.27
N CYS A 28 -28.41 -14.52 -13.93
CA CYS A 28 -28.73 -13.79 -12.72
C CYS A 28 -28.50 -14.64 -11.46
N GLU A 29 -27.94 -14.01 -10.44
CA GLU A 29 -27.91 -14.55 -9.08
C GLU A 29 -29.19 -14.20 -8.33
N ASP A 30 -29.70 -12.98 -8.53
CA ASP A 30 -30.90 -12.46 -7.89
C ASP A 30 -31.80 -11.74 -8.89
N TRP A 31 -33.11 -11.93 -8.77
CA TRP A 31 -34.13 -11.37 -9.66
C TRP A 31 -35.48 -11.18 -8.93
N THR A 32 -36.35 -10.36 -9.49
CA THR A 32 -37.73 -10.12 -9.00
C THR A 32 -38.76 -10.42 -10.08
N LEU A 33 -39.96 -10.82 -9.68
CA LEU A 33 -41.11 -10.90 -10.58
C LEU A 33 -41.57 -9.48 -10.98
N HIS A 34 -41.84 -9.30 -12.26
CA HIS A 34 -42.42 -8.09 -12.81
C HIS A 34 -43.63 -8.45 -13.66
N GLY A 35 -44.83 -8.17 -13.15
CA GLY A 35 -46.07 -8.63 -13.79
C GLY A 35 -46.25 -10.15 -13.69
N SER A 36 -46.95 -10.74 -14.67
CA SER A 36 -47.36 -12.15 -14.63
C SER A 36 -46.40 -13.13 -15.32
N LYS A 37 -45.45 -12.64 -16.12
CA LYS A 37 -44.56 -13.49 -16.94
C LYS A 37 -43.11 -13.04 -16.99
N ASP A 38 -42.81 -11.79 -16.64
CA ASP A 38 -41.46 -11.28 -16.71
C ASP A 38 -40.78 -11.33 -15.35
N VAL A 39 -39.47 -11.51 -15.40
CA VAL A 39 -38.56 -11.38 -14.28
C VAL A 39 -37.53 -10.32 -14.62
N CYS A 40 -37.07 -9.58 -13.61
CA CYS A 40 -36.05 -8.55 -13.75
C CYS A 40 -34.83 -8.90 -12.90
N CYS A 41 -33.65 -8.90 -13.50
CA CYS A 41 -32.40 -9.12 -12.79
C CYS A 41 -32.13 -7.98 -11.80
N ARG A 42 -31.72 -8.34 -10.59
CA ARG A 42 -31.19 -7.38 -9.61
C ARG A 42 -29.69 -7.51 -9.44
N LYS A 43 -29.16 -8.70 -9.69
CA LYS A 43 -27.74 -9.02 -9.50
C LYS A 43 -27.33 -10.13 -10.45
N CYS A 44 -26.33 -9.88 -11.28
CA CYS A 44 -25.63 -10.92 -12.02
C CYS A 44 -24.71 -11.71 -11.09
N LYS A 45 -24.47 -12.99 -11.43
CA LYS A 45 -23.44 -13.79 -10.75
C LYS A 45 -22.06 -13.11 -10.87
N PRO A 46 -21.15 -13.32 -9.91
CA PRO A 46 -19.80 -12.76 -9.99
C PRO A 46 -19.13 -13.04 -11.34
N GLY A 47 -18.54 -12.00 -11.92
CA GLY A 47 -17.88 -12.07 -13.22
C GLY A 47 -18.79 -12.21 -14.43
N ASN A 48 -20.07 -11.90 -14.28
CA ASN A 48 -21.02 -11.78 -15.39
C ASN A 48 -21.40 -10.31 -15.61
N ARG A 49 -21.50 -9.91 -16.88
CA ARG A 49 -22.06 -8.62 -17.28
C ARG A 49 -23.54 -8.74 -17.60
N LEU A 50 -24.29 -7.68 -17.36
CA LEU A 50 -25.70 -7.54 -17.74
C LEU A 50 -25.83 -7.38 -19.25
N VAL A 51 -26.74 -8.15 -19.86
CA VAL A 51 -27.09 -8.11 -21.28
C VAL A 51 -28.48 -7.52 -21.47
N THR A 52 -29.44 -7.94 -20.67
CA THR A 52 -30.79 -7.38 -20.61
C THR A 52 -31.28 -7.34 -19.17
N LEU A 53 -32.11 -6.35 -18.83
CA LEU A 53 -32.58 -6.14 -17.46
C LEU A 53 -33.73 -7.10 -17.10
N CYS A 54 -34.69 -7.29 -18.00
CA CYS A 54 -35.89 -8.08 -17.74
C CYS A 54 -36.27 -8.93 -18.96
N GLY A 55 -37.09 -9.94 -18.72
CA GLY A 55 -37.65 -10.84 -19.74
C GLY A 55 -38.20 -12.12 -19.12
N PRO A 56 -38.42 -13.17 -19.93
CA PRO A 56 -39.01 -14.41 -19.43
C PRO A 56 -38.01 -15.36 -18.76
N ASP A 57 -36.71 -15.29 -19.10
CA ASP A 57 -35.69 -16.24 -18.63
C ASP A 57 -34.47 -15.53 -18.01
N PRO A 58 -34.32 -15.55 -16.67
CA PRO A 58 -33.24 -14.86 -15.97
C PRO A 58 -31.86 -15.49 -16.20
N SER A 59 -31.78 -16.68 -16.80
CA SER A 59 -30.51 -17.31 -17.15
C SER A 59 -29.79 -16.59 -18.30
N GLN A 60 -30.53 -15.88 -19.16
CA GLN A 60 -30.00 -15.21 -20.36
C GLN A 60 -29.65 -13.73 -20.13
N PHE A 61 -29.97 -13.19 -18.95
CA PHE A 61 -29.83 -11.76 -18.69
C PHE A 61 -28.41 -11.34 -18.37
N CYS A 62 -27.58 -12.28 -17.93
CA CYS A 62 -26.18 -12.03 -17.63
C CYS A 62 -25.29 -13.06 -18.30
N MET A 63 -24.17 -12.61 -18.84
CA MET A 63 -23.19 -13.48 -19.49
C MET A 63 -21.82 -13.34 -18.84
N PRO A 64 -21.02 -14.43 -18.73
CA PRO A 64 -19.67 -14.37 -18.20
C PRO A 64 -18.79 -13.41 -18.99
N CYS A 65 -17.84 -12.78 -18.30
CA CYS A 65 -16.76 -12.05 -18.97
C CYS A 65 -15.89 -13.01 -19.79
N GLU A 66 -15.50 -12.56 -20.98
CA GLU A 66 -14.56 -13.29 -21.82
C GLU A 66 -13.18 -13.42 -21.16
N PRO A 67 -12.34 -14.39 -21.58
CA PRO A 67 -10.98 -14.49 -21.09
C PRO A 67 -10.24 -13.14 -21.14
N ARG A 68 -9.47 -12.85 -20.09
CA ARG A 68 -8.76 -11.58 -19.88
C ARG A 68 -9.66 -10.36 -19.67
N HIS A 69 -10.92 -10.56 -19.31
CA HIS A 69 -11.81 -9.50 -18.84
C HIS A 69 -12.43 -9.87 -17.50
N TYR A 70 -12.83 -8.86 -16.74
CA TYR A 70 -13.48 -9.02 -15.45
C TYR A 70 -14.56 -7.95 -15.20
N THR A 71 -15.46 -8.21 -14.26
CA THR A 71 -16.32 -7.19 -13.66
C THR A 71 -16.49 -7.45 -12.16
N THR A 72 -16.36 -6.40 -11.36
CA THR A 72 -16.68 -6.43 -9.92
C THR A 72 -18.08 -5.89 -9.64
N GLU A 73 -18.64 -5.15 -10.58
CA GLU A 73 -19.93 -4.47 -10.44
C GLU A 73 -21.07 -5.43 -10.78
N PRO A 74 -22.03 -5.67 -9.86
CA PRO A 74 -23.03 -6.74 -10.01
C PRO A 74 -24.03 -6.56 -11.15
N MET A 75 -24.15 -5.37 -11.73
CA MET A 75 -25.08 -5.04 -12.81
C MET A 75 -24.39 -4.30 -13.96
N SER A 76 -23.06 -4.39 -14.05
CA SER A 76 -22.32 -3.73 -15.13
C SER A 76 -22.67 -4.33 -16.49
N PRO A 77 -22.97 -3.51 -17.52
CA PRO A 77 -23.17 -4.00 -18.88
C PRO A 77 -21.86 -4.34 -19.62
N TYR A 78 -20.70 -3.99 -19.03
CA TYR A 78 -19.39 -4.18 -19.62
C TYR A 78 -18.45 -4.95 -18.71
N CYS A 79 -17.48 -5.65 -19.30
CA CYS A 79 -16.33 -6.19 -18.60
C CYS A 79 -15.09 -5.36 -18.91
N THR A 80 -14.24 -5.16 -17.91
CA THR A 80 -12.97 -4.44 -18.00
C THR A 80 -11.85 -5.39 -18.38
N ILE A 81 -10.90 -4.94 -19.23
CA ILE A 81 -9.71 -5.72 -19.56
C ILE A 81 -8.84 -5.88 -18.30
N CYS A 82 -8.35 -7.08 -18.04
CA CYS A 82 -7.45 -7.35 -16.93
C CYS A 82 -6.15 -6.53 -17.04
N THR A 83 -5.67 -6.02 -15.91
CA THR A 83 -4.40 -5.29 -15.83
C THR A 83 -3.23 -6.20 -16.21
N GLN A 84 -2.33 -5.69 -17.06
CA GLN A 84 -1.19 -6.41 -17.62
C GLN A 84 0.03 -6.38 -16.67
N CYS A 85 -0.08 -7.14 -15.59
CA CYS A 85 0.96 -7.42 -14.59
C CYS A 85 0.63 -8.81 -14.01
N THR A 86 1.52 -9.54 -13.33
CA THR A 86 1.06 -10.80 -12.68
C THR A 86 1.87 -11.18 -11.45
N VAL A 87 1.20 -11.12 -10.29
CA VAL A 87 1.53 -11.90 -9.09
C VAL A 87 0.40 -12.88 -8.77
N GLN A 88 -0.85 -12.43 -8.89
CA GLN A 88 -2.03 -13.30 -8.88
C GLN A 88 -2.84 -13.06 -10.16
N ALA A 89 -3.22 -14.14 -10.85
CA ALA A 89 -3.96 -14.07 -12.10
C ALA A 89 -5.35 -13.41 -11.92
N CYS A 90 -5.79 -12.73 -12.98
CA CYS A 90 -7.15 -12.21 -13.13
C CYS A 90 -8.18 -13.35 -13.15
N THR A 91 -9.39 -13.06 -12.70
CA THR A 91 -10.56 -13.93 -12.86
C THR A 91 -11.71 -13.12 -13.47
N ALA A 92 -12.79 -13.76 -13.92
CA ALA A 92 -13.93 -13.00 -14.43
C ALA A 92 -14.52 -12.03 -13.38
N SER A 93 -14.34 -12.29 -12.08
CA SER A 93 -14.87 -11.48 -10.98
C SER A 93 -13.83 -10.60 -10.28
N SER A 94 -12.57 -10.60 -10.72
CA SER A 94 -11.52 -9.81 -10.06
C SER A 94 -10.38 -9.48 -11.02
N ASP A 95 -9.90 -8.24 -10.97
CA ASP A 95 -8.70 -7.86 -11.71
C ASP A 95 -7.47 -8.69 -11.31
N THR A 96 -6.44 -8.65 -12.15
CA THR A 96 -5.11 -9.13 -11.83
C THR A 96 -4.57 -8.39 -10.61
N LYS A 97 -3.94 -9.12 -9.68
CA LYS A 97 -3.19 -8.46 -8.61
C LYS A 97 -1.74 -8.29 -9.04
N CYS A 98 -1.36 -7.03 -9.21
CA CYS A 98 0.02 -6.63 -9.39
C CYS A 98 0.78 -6.68 -8.06
N GLY A 99 2.08 -6.89 -8.14
CA GLY A 99 2.97 -6.86 -6.99
C GLY A 99 4.42 -7.02 -7.43
N CYS A 100 5.31 -6.84 -6.47
CA CYS A 100 6.74 -6.98 -6.69
C CYS A 100 7.27 -8.26 -6.03
N ARG A 101 8.37 -8.80 -6.57
CA ARG A 101 9.08 -9.93 -5.97
C ARG A 101 9.60 -9.54 -4.57
N PRO A 102 9.81 -10.50 -3.66
CA PRO A 102 10.41 -10.21 -2.35
C PRO A 102 11.71 -9.40 -2.48
N GLY A 103 11.84 -8.35 -1.67
CA GLY A 103 12.97 -7.40 -1.73
C GLY A 103 12.74 -6.16 -2.59
N LEU A 104 11.66 -6.12 -3.38
CA LEU A 104 11.23 -4.98 -4.17
C LEU A 104 9.89 -4.43 -3.66
N ARG A 105 9.62 -3.16 -3.97
CA ARG A 105 8.35 -2.48 -3.64
C ARG A 105 7.75 -1.80 -4.86
N CYS A 106 6.44 -1.57 -4.81
CA CYS A 106 5.72 -0.87 -5.87
C CYS A 106 6.20 0.59 -5.96
N GLY A 107 6.60 1.01 -7.16
CA GLY A 107 7.03 2.39 -7.42
C GLY A 107 5.86 3.37 -7.59
N ASP A 108 4.64 2.87 -7.76
CA ASP A 108 3.40 3.63 -7.87
C ASP A 108 2.23 2.85 -7.22
N LYS A 109 1.08 3.53 -7.06
CA LYS A 109 -0.11 2.93 -6.43
C LYS A 109 -0.63 1.71 -7.20
N GLN A 110 -0.48 1.71 -8.52
CA GLN A 110 -0.94 0.62 -9.39
C GLN A 110 0.10 -0.51 -9.52
N CYS A 111 1.28 -0.37 -8.92
CA CYS A 111 2.39 -1.31 -9.01
C CYS A 111 2.78 -1.66 -10.46
N THR A 112 2.80 -0.65 -11.35
CA THR A 112 3.18 -0.81 -12.76
C THR A 112 4.67 -1.07 -12.94
N PHE A 113 5.49 -0.67 -11.97
CA PHE A 113 6.91 -0.99 -11.90
C PHE A 113 7.37 -1.21 -10.46
N CYS A 114 8.47 -1.94 -10.32
CA CYS A 114 9.10 -2.27 -9.06
C CYS A 114 10.40 -1.48 -8.87
N VAL A 115 10.66 -1.06 -7.64
CA VAL A 115 11.89 -0.37 -7.24
C VAL A 115 12.51 -1.04 -6.02
N ASP A 116 13.81 -0.84 -5.85
CA ASP A 116 14.52 -1.28 -4.66
C ASP A 116 14.04 -0.55 -3.41
N GLU A 117 14.12 -1.27 -2.29
CA GLU A 117 13.78 -0.72 -1.01
C GLU A 117 14.95 0.11 -0.42
N CYS A 118 14.92 1.43 -0.61
CA CYS A 118 15.96 2.32 -0.05
C CYS A 118 15.99 2.27 1.48
N LYS A 119 17.19 2.14 2.04
CA LYS A 119 17.41 1.97 3.47
C LYS A 119 17.36 3.32 4.20
N ILE A 120 17.41 3.25 5.53
CA ILE A 120 17.71 4.42 6.36
C ILE A 120 19.04 5.02 5.89
N GLY A 121 19.07 6.33 5.73
CA GLY A 121 20.20 7.07 5.18
C GLY A 121 20.29 7.11 3.66
N GLU A 122 19.30 6.58 2.95
CA GLU A 122 19.17 6.65 1.50
C GLU A 122 17.84 7.28 1.09
N GLU A 123 17.76 7.84 -0.11
CA GLU A 123 16.51 8.33 -0.73
C GLU A 123 16.30 7.72 -2.12
N PRO A 124 15.03 7.55 -2.54
CA PRO A 124 14.71 7.22 -3.92
C PRO A 124 15.02 8.41 -4.85
N THR A 125 15.51 8.10 -6.04
CA THR A 125 15.82 9.08 -7.09
C THR A 125 14.81 9.00 -8.25
N PRO A 126 14.71 10.04 -9.09
CA PRO A 126 13.92 9.96 -10.33
C PRO A 126 14.38 8.84 -11.26
N GLN A 127 15.66 8.43 -11.19
CA GLN A 127 16.22 7.29 -11.92
C GLN A 127 15.83 5.93 -11.33
N ARG A 128 14.93 5.91 -10.33
CA ARG A 128 14.39 4.69 -9.67
C ARG A 128 15.45 3.87 -8.92
N VAL A 129 16.58 4.49 -8.60
CA VAL A 129 17.64 3.89 -7.78
C VAL A 129 17.71 4.57 -6.42
N CYS A 130 18.22 3.85 -5.43
CA CYS A 130 18.52 4.41 -4.13
C CYS A 130 19.88 5.11 -4.14
N ARG A 131 19.96 6.27 -3.52
CA ARG A 131 21.23 6.94 -3.26
C ARG A 131 21.35 7.31 -1.79
N LYS A 132 22.58 7.31 -1.26
CA LYS A 132 22.86 7.86 0.07
C LYS A 132 22.44 9.34 0.15
N CYS A 133 21.95 9.77 1.30
CA CYS A 133 21.66 11.18 1.52
C CYS A 133 22.91 12.03 1.28
N PRO A 134 22.79 13.12 0.50
CA PRO A 134 23.90 14.05 0.30
C PRO A 134 24.22 14.78 1.60
N GLU A 135 25.45 15.33 1.67
CA GLU A 135 25.92 16.10 2.82
C GLU A 135 24.93 17.24 3.18
N GLY A 136 24.70 17.45 4.47
CA GLY A 136 23.71 18.43 4.95
C GLY A 136 22.28 17.90 5.01
N LYS A 137 22.04 16.62 4.68
CA LYS A 137 20.72 15.97 4.74
C LYS A 137 20.78 14.61 5.43
N PHE A 138 19.63 14.18 5.92
CA PHE A 138 19.42 12.86 6.50
C PHE A 138 18.08 12.25 6.10
N ASN A 139 17.96 10.94 6.24
CA ASN A 139 16.71 10.22 6.20
C ASN A 139 16.72 9.13 7.28
N ASP A 140 15.83 9.28 8.26
CA ASP A 140 15.64 8.37 9.39
C ASP A 140 14.56 7.30 9.13
N GLN A 141 13.94 7.31 7.95
CA GLN A 141 12.87 6.41 7.55
C GLN A 141 13.29 5.56 6.35
N ILE A 142 12.67 4.39 6.19
CA ILE A 142 12.88 3.57 4.99
C ILE A 142 12.17 4.25 3.80
N HIS A 143 12.81 4.27 2.63
CA HIS A 143 12.26 4.82 1.37
C HIS A 143 11.79 6.26 1.34
N SER A 144 12.23 7.08 2.28
CA SER A 144 11.77 8.47 2.35
C SER A 144 12.76 9.41 1.68
N ALA A 145 12.30 10.61 1.35
CA ALA A 145 13.18 11.65 0.82
C ALA A 145 14.11 12.15 1.92
N CYS A 146 15.37 12.47 1.58
CA CYS A 146 16.29 13.06 2.53
C CYS A 146 15.87 14.50 2.85
N LYS A 147 15.78 14.80 4.14
CA LYS A 147 15.43 16.11 4.69
C LYS A 147 16.70 16.85 5.11
N PRO A 148 16.75 18.18 5.01
CA PRO A 148 17.90 18.95 5.47
C PRO A 148 18.10 18.77 6.97
N TRP A 149 19.36 18.75 7.42
CA TRP A 149 19.63 18.81 8.85
C TRP A 149 19.08 20.11 9.45
N ARG A 150 18.61 20.05 10.69
CA ARG A 150 18.25 21.25 11.44
C ARG A 150 19.44 22.18 11.56
N LYS A 151 19.14 23.49 11.47
CA LYS A 151 20.12 24.58 11.55
C LYS A 151 20.01 25.41 12.83
N SER A 152 18.99 25.14 13.66
CA SER A 152 18.73 25.88 14.89
C SER A 152 18.12 24.98 15.97
N CYS A 153 18.26 25.43 17.21
CA CYS A 153 17.73 24.78 18.40
C CYS A 153 16.71 25.69 19.10
N PRO A 154 15.81 25.12 19.93
CA PRO A 154 14.94 25.92 20.80
C PRO A 154 15.76 26.80 21.76
N GLU A 155 15.11 27.80 22.34
CA GLU A 155 15.73 28.67 23.33
C GLU A 155 16.33 27.87 24.51
N GLY A 156 17.47 28.33 25.01
CA GLY A 156 18.22 27.63 26.06
C GLY A 156 19.04 26.42 25.57
N GLN A 157 19.07 26.15 24.27
CA GLN A 157 19.87 25.08 23.67
C GLN A 157 20.82 25.60 22.58
N THR A 158 21.91 24.87 22.35
CA THR A 158 22.93 25.13 21.34
C THR A 158 22.99 23.98 20.35
N LEU A 159 23.28 24.28 19.07
CA LEU A 159 23.37 23.30 18.00
C LEU A 159 24.67 22.50 18.10
N GLU A 160 24.53 21.19 18.21
CA GLU A 160 25.61 20.22 18.14
C GLU A 160 25.54 19.52 16.78
N ALA A 161 26.32 20.05 15.82
CA ALA A 161 26.39 19.54 14.45
C ALA A 161 27.03 18.15 14.42
N SER A 162 26.19 17.13 14.60
CA SER A 162 26.53 15.70 14.68
C SER A 162 25.65 14.85 13.77
N GLY A 163 24.93 15.48 12.85
CA GLY A 163 24.10 14.81 11.86
C GLY A 163 24.93 13.95 10.92
N ASN A 164 24.28 12.93 10.36
CA ASN A 164 24.83 12.08 9.32
C ASN A 164 23.72 11.71 8.33
N ALA A 165 23.98 10.81 7.39
CA ALA A 165 22.98 10.41 6.41
C ALA A 165 21.70 9.84 7.05
N SER A 166 21.79 9.23 8.24
CA SER A 166 20.66 8.58 8.93
C SER A 166 20.09 9.35 10.12
N SER A 167 20.73 10.43 10.57
CA SER A 167 20.28 11.18 11.76
C SER A 167 20.47 12.68 11.62
N ASP A 168 19.55 13.44 12.21
CA ASP A 168 19.62 14.90 12.25
C ASP A 168 20.73 15.42 13.19
N ASN A 169 21.06 16.71 13.07
CA ASN A 169 21.86 17.43 14.07
C ASN A 169 21.14 17.42 15.42
N ARG A 170 21.91 17.43 16.52
CA ARG A 170 21.39 17.39 17.88
C ARG A 170 21.43 18.77 18.51
N CYS A 171 20.61 18.96 19.54
CA CYS A 171 20.63 20.16 20.37
C CYS A 171 21.05 19.77 21.79
N LYS A 172 21.89 20.61 22.40
CA LYS A 172 22.37 20.42 23.76
C LYS A 172 21.95 21.60 24.61
N SER A 173 21.44 21.34 25.82
CA SER A 173 21.11 22.40 26.78
C SER A 173 22.35 23.19 27.17
N VAL A 174 22.22 24.52 27.19
CA VAL A 174 23.25 25.40 27.75
C VAL A 174 23.21 25.27 29.27
N PRO A 175 24.32 24.93 29.96
CA PRO A 175 24.35 24.92 31.42
C PRO A 175 23.97 26.30 31.94
N GLN A 176 22.86 26.43 32.68
CA GLN A 176 22.60 27.65 33.43
C GLN A 176 23.67 27.78 34.52
N PRO A 177 24.29 28.96 34.70
CA PRO A 177 25.11 29.19 35.87
C PRO A 177 24.23 29.01 37.11
N SER A 178 24.52 27.97 37.89
CA SER A 178 23.93 27.77 39.21
C SER A 178 24.11 29.06 40.01
N ALA A 179 23.00 29.64 40.48
CA ALA A 179 23.01 30.83 41.32
C ALA A 179 24.04 30.65 42.44
N SER A 180 25.12 31.44 42.36
CA SER A 180 26.19 31.45 43.35
C SER A 180 25.59 31.91 44.68
N THR A 181 25.70 31.06 45.70
CA THR A 181 25.32 31.32 47.09
C THR A 181 25.80 32.69 47.53
N THR A 182 24.89 33.65 47.70
CA THR A 182 25.19 34.92 48.35
C THR A 182 25.50 34.64 49.81
N VAL A 183 26.77 34.71 50.18
CA VAL A 183 27.22 34.76 51.58
C VAL A 183 26.59 35.99 52.23
N SER A 184 25.68 35.78 53.18
CA SER A 184 25.05 36.85 53.94
C SER A 184 26.01 37.33 55.03
N THR A 185 26.67 38.47 54.80
CA THR A 185 27.55 39.09 55.79
C THR A 185 26.72 39.80 56.87
N LEU A 186 26.64 39.17 58.05
CA LEU A 186 25.97 39.67 59.25
C LEU A 186 26.61 41.01 59.70
N HIS A 187 25.85 42.11 59.63
CA HIS A 187 26.29 43.40 60.19
C HIS A 187 26.06 43.45 61.71
N VAL A 188 27.14 43.45 62.48
CA VAL A 188 27.14 43.69 63.92
C VAL A 188 26.95 45.19 64.20
N ARG A 189 25.88 45.57 64.91
CA ARG A 189 25.66 46.96 65.39
C ARG A 189 26.45 47.20 66.68
N ILE A 190 27.28 48.24 66.69
CA ILE A 190 27.98 48.76 67.87
C ILE A 190 27.07 49.81 68.56
N PRO A 191 26.89 49.80 69.90
CA PRO A 191 26.03 50.75 70.60
C PRO A 191 26.74 52.10 70.88
N HIS A 192 26.04 53.20 70.62
CA HIS A 192 26.44 54.56 70.99
C HIS A 192 26.16 54.85 72.47
N LYS A 193 27.18 55.34 73.19
CA LYS A 193 27.12 55.86 74.56
C LYS A 193 26.82 57.36 74.52
N GLY A 194 25.90 57.82 75.38
CA GLY A 194 25.35 59.18 75.39
C GLY A 194 26.27 60.29 75.90
N LYS A 195 25.74 61.50 75.91
CA LYS A 195 26.29 62.66 76.63
C LYS A 195 25.17 63.40 77.35
N SER A 196 25.49 63.79 78.59
CA SER A 196 24.73 64.67 79.47
C SER A 196 24.64 66.09 78.92
#